data_AF-A0A3M1K850-F1
#
_entry.id   AF-A0A3M1K850-F1
#
_cell.length_a   1.000
_cell.length_b   1.000
_cell.length_c   1.000
_cell.angle_alpha   90.00
_cell.angle_beta   90.00
_cell.angle_gamma   90.00
#
_symmetry.space_group_name_H-M   'P 1'
#
loop_
_entity.id
_entity.type
_entity.pdbx_description
1 polymer ?
#
loop_
_entity_poly.entity_id
_entity_poly.type
_entity_poly.pdbx_seq_one_letter_code
_entity_poly.pdbx_strand_id
1 'polypeptide(L)'
;MSELLSLDAIWAIPPMNELFNVAHDRPFSLLFANYSWFLGMAGGLALLWAAYTISFEGSANEGRHPVYKLAMPLAVATIVAGFLNVLAEVRQPSRLIYGYIQGWYNWDTAIIKYGIIILPLFLMTCWWLSFQSISRERLERGIALFPKRLTPLLDFMTLWSRRYSIFDHPWLSRVVVGLVIFFGFFAPLYSAVFLMYEHGIPVWNSPAQALIFIATALAKGAAIFMVFAPAVYLLGTGKRIELRERRPR
;
A
#
# COMPACT_ATOMS: atom_id res chain seq x y z
N MET A 1 23.50 64.18 -6.89
CA MET A 1 24.05 62.81 -6.86
C MET A 1 23.47 62.11 -5.64
N SER A 2 22.22 61.69 -5.79
CA SER A 2 21.45 60.96 -4.79
C SER A 2 21.45 59.50 -5.23
N GLU A 3 22.26 58.67 -4.57
CA GLU A 3 22.11 57.22 -4.66
C GLU A 3 20.77 56.86 -4.01
N LEU A 4 19.78 56.66 -4.88
CA LEU A 4 18.59 55.87 -4.64
C LEU A 4 19.03 54.48 -4.17
N LEU A 5 19.23 54.35 -2.86
CA LEU A 5 19.11 53.08 -2.16
C LEU A 5 17.72 52.53 -2.50
N SER A 6 17.71 51.51 -3.35
CA SER A 6 16.51 50.83 -3.79
C SER A 6 15.77 50.27 -2.57
N LEU A 7 14.64 50.92 -2.28
CA LEU A 7 13.61 50.45 -1.34
C LEU A 7 13.04 49.07 -1.72
N ASP A 8 13.43 48.54 -2.87
CA ASP A 8 13.07 47.20 -3.36
C ASP A 8 13.79 46.07 -2.62
N ALA A 9 14.90 46.33 -1.93
CA ALA A 9 15.64 45.30 -1.19
C ALA A 9 14.97 44.88 0.13
N ILE A 10 14.03 45.69 0.65
CA ILE A 10 13.39 45.44 1.97
C ILE A 10 12.16 44.51 1.85
N TRP A 11 11.65 44.30 0.63
CA TRP A 11 10.49 43.44 0.35
C TRP A 11 10.83 42.07 -0.24
N ALA A 12 12.10 41.70 -0.32
CA ALA A 12 12.53 40.37 -0.73
C ALA A 12 12.34 39.32 0.40
N ILE A 13 11.20 39.37 1.10
CA ILE A 13 10.73 38.21 1.84
C ILE A 13 10.14 37.29 0.76
N PRO A 14 10.80 36.17 0.39
CA PRO A 14 10.17 35.22 -0.51
C PRO A 14 8.81 34.86 0.08
N PRO A 15 7.72 34.86 -0.72
CA PRO A 15 6.41 34.50 -0.19
C PRO A 15 6.56 33.17 0.56
N MET A 16 6.07 33.10 1.80
CA MET A 16 6.15 31.89 2.67
C MET A 16 5.67 30.61 1.97
N ASN A 17 4.96 30.75 0.85
CA ASN A 17 4.49 29.71 -0.04
C ASN A 17 5.61 29.01 -0.82
N GLU A 18 6.76 29.65 -1.04
CA GLU A 18 7.92 29.10 -1.77
C GLU A 18 8.90 28.34 -0.87
N LEU A 19 8.85 28.53 0.44
CA LEU A 19 9.68 27.78 1.40
C LEU A 19 9.26 26.31 1.55
N PHE A 20 8.08 25.93 1.06
CA PHE A 20 7.53 24.58 1.21
C PHE A 20 7.07 23.92 -0.10
N ASN A 21 7.15 24.60 -1.25
CA ASN A 21 6.76 24.04 -2.53
C ASN A 21 7.97 24.01 -3.47
N VAL A 22 8.67 22.88 -3.52
CA VAL A 22 9.57 22.58 -4.64
C VAL A 22 8.69 22.11 -5.79
N ALA A 23 8.08 23.07 -6.50
CA ALA A 23 7.30 22.76 -7.68
C ALA A 23 8.21 22.05 -8.69
N HIS A 24 7.87 20.80 -9.03
CA HIS A 24 8.61 20.08 -10.06
C HIS A 24 8.36 20.76 -11.42
N ASP A 25 9.42 21.15 -12.13
CA ASP A 25 9.34 21.78 -13.46
C ASP A 25 8.61 20.92 -14.52
N ARG A 26 8.44 19.62 -14.25
CA ARG A 26 7.69 18.70 -15.10
C ARG A 26 6.46 18.19 -14.35
N PRO A 27 5.24 18.38 -14.89
CA PRO A 27 4.05 17.79 -14.29
C PRO A 27 4.18 16.27 -14.30
N PHE A 28 3.86 15.64 -13.16
CA PHE A 28 3.75 14.19 -13.06
C PHE A 28 2.76 13.66 -14.09
N SER A 29 3.11 12.56 -14.74
CA SER A 29 2.26 11.97 -15.76
C SER A 29 1.11 11.14 -15.15
N LEU A 30 0.25 10.62 -16.02
CA LEU A 30 -0.79 9.66 -15.66
C LEU A 30 -0.23 8.40 -14.97
N LEU A 31 1.05 8.05 -15.18
CA LEU A 31 1.70 6.94 -14.46
C LEU A 31 1.77 7.21 -12.96
N PHE A 32 2.09 8.44 -12.54
CA PHE A 32 2.10 8.78 -11.12
C PHE A 32 0.69 8.77 -10.52
N ALA A 33 -0.30 9.24 -11.26
CA ALA A 33 -1.71 9.14 -10.86
C ALA A 33 -2.13 7.67 -10.68
N ASN A 34 -1.74 6.78 -11.60
CA ASN A 34 -1.98 5.34 -11.50
C ASN A 34 -1.26 4.72 -10.30
N TYR A 35 -0.03 5.14 -10.01
CA TYR A 35 0.71 4.73 -8.82
C TYR A 35 -0.09 5.04 -7.54
N SER A 36 -0.53 6.28 -7.37
CA SER A 36 -1.34 6.68 -6.21
C SER A 36 -2.70 5.96 -6.19
N TRP A 37 -3.29 5.73 -7.35
CA TRP A 37 -4.55 5.02 -7.49
C TRP A 37 -4.45 3.56 -7.00
N PHE A 38 -3.44 2.83 -7.47
CA PHE A 38 -3.20 1.44 -7.09
C PHE A 38 -2.75 1.28 -5.64
N LEU A 39 -1.91 2.19 -5.12
CA LEU A 39 -1.57 2.18 -3.71
C LEU A 39 -2.78 2.50 -2.81
N GLY A 40 -3.66 3.41 -3.23
CA GLY A 40 -4.93 3.64 -2.54
C GLY A 40 -5.81 2.39 -2.52
N MET A 41 -5.91 1.66 -3.63
CA MET A 41 -6.60 0.36 -3.69
C MET A 41 -6.02 -0.65 -2.70
N ALA A 42 -4.69 -0.78 -2.67
CA ALA A 42 -4.00 -1.68 -1.74
C ALA A 42 -4.26 -1.30 -0.27
N GLY A 43 -4.20 0.00 0.04
CA GLY A 43 -4.48 0.51 1.37
C GLY A 43 -5.92 0.22 1.81
N GLY A 44 -6.89 0.46 0.93
CA GLY A 44 -8.30 0.12 1.18
C GLY A 44 -8.53 -1.37 1.42
N LEU A 45 -7.90 -2.24 0.62
CA LEU A 45 -7.94 -3.69 0.81
C LEU A 45 -7.34 -4.11 2.16
N ALA A 46 -6.21 -3.52 2.54
CA ALA A 46 -5.54 -3.78 3.81
C ALA A 46 -6.44 -3.39 5.00
N LEU A 47 -7.08 -2.22 4.94
CA LEU A 47 -8.01 -1.77 5.99
C LEU A 47 -9.23 -2.69 6.10
N LEU A 48 -9.84 -3.08 4.98
CA LEU A 48 -10.98 -4.00 4.99
C LEU A 48 -10.61 -5.39 5.50
N TRP A 49 -9.44 -5.90 5.09
CA TRP A 49 -8.91 -7.16 5.61
C TRP A 49 -8.69 -7.05 7.12
N ALA A 50 -8.06 -5.98 7.61
CA ALA A 50 -7.83 -5.78 9.04
C ALA A 50 -9.14 -5.71 9.83
N ALA A 51 -10.12 -4.96 9.34
CA ALA A 51 -11.45 -4.88 9.95
C ALA A 51 -12.11 -6.28 10.03
N TYR A 52 -12.06 -7.05 8.93
CA TYR A 52 -12.59 -8.41 8.90
C TYR A 52 -11.82 -9.33 9.89
N THR A 53 -10.50 -9.22 9.97
CA THR A 53 -9.68 -10.01 10.92
C THR A 53 -10.08 -9.75 12.37
N ILE A 54 -10.36 -8.49 12.71
CA ILE A 54 -10.78 -8.05 14.05
C ILE A 54 -12.20 -8.57 14.35
N SER A 55 -13.15 -8.38 13.43
CA SER A 55 -14.55 -8.78 13.64
C SER A 55 -14.76 -10.29 13.76
N PHE A 56 -13.88 -11.10 13.16
CA PHE A 56 -14.01 -12.57 13.12
C PHE A 56 -12.89 -13.29 13.89
N GLU A 57 -12.38 -12.66 14.96
CA GLU A 57 -11.44 -13.22 15.94
C GLU A 57 -10.31 -14.07 15.33
N GLY A 58 -9.55 -13.49 14.40
CA GLY A 58 -8.16 -13.90 14.16
C GLY A 58 -7.86 -15.35 13.75
N SER A 59 -8.80 -16.29 13.61
CA SER A 59 -8.48 -17.70 13.35
C SER A 59 -8.33 -18.03 11.86
N ALA A 60 -7.25 -18.72 11.47
CA ALA A 60 -7.01 -19.28 10.13
C ALA A 60 -7.98 -20.43 9.74
N ASN A 61 -9.20 -20.42 10.28
CA ASN A 61 -10.19 -21.44 10.05
C ASN A 61 -10.60 -21.52 8.58
N GLU A 62 -10.74 -22.74 8.09
CA GLU A 62 -11.11 -23.04 6.70
C GLU A 62 -12.42 -22.38 6.26
N GLY A 63 -13.31 -22.06 7.22
CA GLY A 63 -14.60 -21.40 7.01
C GLY A 63 -14.57 -19.88 6.76
N ARG A 64 -13.38 -19.24 6.72
CA ARG A 64 -13.30 -17.83 6.31
C ARG A 64 -13.66 -17.66 4.84
N HIS A 65 -14.42 -16.59 4.57
CA HIS A 65 -14.94 -16.25 3.25
C HIS A 65 -13.81 -16.20 2.20
N PRO A 66 -13.94 -16.87 1.03
CA PRO A 66 -12.85 -16.98 0.06
C PRO A 66 -12.26 -15.63 -0.38
N VAL A 67 -13.10 -14.58 -0.48
CA VAL A 67 -12.66 -13.21 -0.81
C VAL A 67 -11.64 -12.67 0.19
N TYR A 68 -11.80 -12.95 1.48
CA TYR A 68 -10.86 -12.50 2.50
C TYR A 68 -9.45 -13.05 2.23
N LYS A 69 -9.37 -14.31 1.77
CA LYS A 69 -8.09 -14.96 1.43
C LYS A 69 -7.44 -14.35 0.18
N LEU A 70 -8.25 -13.73 -0.70
CA LEU A 70 -7.77 -13.05 -1.91
C LEU A 70 -7.38 -11.59 -1.68
N ALA A 71 -7.79 -10.98 -0.56
CA ALA A 71 -7.54 -9.56 -0.32
C ALA A 71 -6.04 -9.22 -0.30
N MET A 72 -5.21 -10.00 0.41
CA MET A 72 -3.76 -9.78 0.48
C MET A 72 -3.05 -10.03 -0.87
N PRO A 73 -3.32 -11.13 -1.62
CA PRO A 73 -2.80 -11.30 -2.97
C PRO A 73 -3.19 -10.17 -3.93
N LEU A 74 -4.42 -9.67 -3.85
CA LEU A 74 -4.87 -8.53 -4.66
C LEU A 74 -4.16 -7.24 -4.24
N ALA A 75 -3.96 -7.02 -2.94
CA ALA A 75 -3.17 -5.89 -2.45
C ALA A 75 -1.74 -5.93 -3.00
N VAL A 76 -1.07 -7.10 -2.95
CA VAL A 76 0.25 -7.32 -3.57
C VAL A 76 0.21 -6.93 -5.05
N ALA A 77 -0.74 -7.47 -5.82
CA ALA A 77 -0.85 -7.19 -7.25
C ALA A 77 -1.00 -5.68 -7.53
N THR A 78 -1.83 -4.98 -6.75
CA THR A 78 -1.99 -3.53 -6.87
C THR A 78 -0.72 -2.77 -6.46
N ILE A 79 -0.02 -3.14 -5.40
CA ILE A 79 1.22 -2.47 -4.99
C ILE A 79 2.30 -2.65 -6.05
N VAL A 80 2.48 -3.86 -6.57
CA VAL A 80 3.43 -4.15 -7.64
C VAL A 80 3.09 -3.34 -8.90
N ALA A 81 1.82 -3.32 -9.31
CA ALA A 81 1.38 -2.48 -10.43
C ALA A 81 1.68 -1.00 -10.19
N GLY A 82 1.44 -0.49 -8.97
CA GLY A 82 1.79 0.87 -8.59
C GLY A 82 3.29 1.14 -8.72
N PHE A 83 4.15 0.28 -8.17
CA PHE A 83 5.60 0.44 -8.26
C PHE A 83 6.11 0.42 -9.70
N LEU A 84 5.57 -0.46 -10.55
CA LEU A 84 5.93 -0.49 -11.97
C LEU A 84 5.62 0.83 -12.69
N ASN A 85 4.54 1.53 -12.30
CA ASN A 85 4.23 2.85 -12.86
C ASN A 85 5.30 3.90 -12.46
N VAL A 86 5.78 3.90 -11.21
CA VAL A 86 6.87 4.82 -10.79
C VAL A 86 8.18 4.48 -11.48
N LEU A 87 8.51 3.20 -11.59
CA LEU A 87 9.71 2.75 -12.30
C LEU A 87 9.69 3.13 -13.78
N ALA A 88 8.50 3.15 -14.40
CA ALA A 88 8.32 3.57 -15.79
C ALA A 88 8.30 5.10 -15.95
N GLU A 89 7.88 5.87 -14.94
CA GLU A 89 7.85 7.33 -14.96
C GLU A 89 9.26 7.94 -15.01
N VAL A 90 10.22 7.30 -14.33
CA VAL A 90 11.59 7.81 -14.21
C VAL A 90 12.44 7.43 -15.43
N ARG A 91 13.21 8.39 -15.97
CA ARG A 91 14.12 8.14 -17.10
C ARG A 91 15.26 7.16 -16.76
N GLN A 92 15.68 7.10 -15.49
CA GLN A 92 16.79 6.28 -15.03
C GLN A 92 16.39 5.54 -13.73
N PRO A 93 15.60 4.47 -13.82
CA PRO A 93 15.07 3.78 -12.65
C PRO A 93 16.15 3.20 -11.75
N SER A 94 17.31 2.84 -12.30
CA SER A 94 18.46 2.37 -11.51
C SER A 94 18.96 3.40 -10.50
N ARG A 95 18.80 4.71 -10.76
CA ARG A 95 19.22 5.77 -9.84
C ARG A 95 18.32 5.90 -8.61
N LEU A 96 17.16 5.26 -8.58
CA LEU A 96 16.32 5.22 -7.38
C LEU A 96 17.02 4.56 -6.19
N ILE A 97 18.07 3.76 -6.43
CA ILE A 97 18.91 3.22 -5.36
C ILE A 97 19.54 4.33 -4.49
N TYR A 98 19.87 5.48 -5.09
CA TYR A 98 20.41 6.63 -4.35
C TYR A 98 19.39 7.22 -3.36
N GLY A 99 18.09 7.00 -3.61
CA GLY A 99 17.04 7.28 -2.65
C GLY A 99 17.25 6.55 -1.31
N TYR A 100 17.83 5.35 -1.32
CA TYR A 100 18.10 4.58 -0.11
C TYR A 100 19.43 4.91 0.57
N ILE A 101 20.44 5.34 -0.19
CA ILE A 101 21.81 5.49 0.34
C ILE A 101 22.29 6.94 0.51
N GLN A 102 21.66 7.92 -0.15
CA GLN A 102 22.09 9.33 -0.13
C GLN A 102 20.95 10.25 0.27
N GLY A 103 21.22 11.52 0.58
CA GLY A 103 20.17 12.54 0.78
C GLY A 103 19.35 12.39 2.07
N TRP A 104 19.87 11.67 3.07
CA TRP A 104 19.22 11.49 4.37
C TRP A 104 19.39 12.66 5.33
N TYR A 105 20.24 13.65 5.00
CA TYR A 105 20.43 14.84 5.82
C TYR A 105 19.19 15.74 5.85
N ASN A 106 18.35 15.70 4.82
CA ASN A 106 17.08 16.43 4.70
C ASN A 106 15.86 15.48 4.73
N TRP A 107 15.95 14.38 5.48
CA TRP A 107 14.88 13.36 5.51
C TRP A 107 13.56 13.89 6.09
N ASP A 108 13.64 14.89 6.95
CA ASP A 108 12.54 15.58 7.59
C ASP A 108 11.64 16.33 6.60
N THR A 109 12.23 16.85 5.51
CA THR A 109 11.53 17.61 4.47
C THR A 109 11.23 16.79 3.21
N ALA A 110 11.88 15.64 3.02
CA ALA A 110 11.72 14.82 1.83
C ALA A 110 10.71 13.68 2.03
N ILE A 111 9.42 13.91 1.75
CA ILE A 111 8.37 12.92 1.99
C ILE A 111 8.63 11.58 1.28
N ILE A 112 9.25 11.61 0.10
CA ILE A 112 9.61 10.44 -0.70
C ILE A 112 10.43 9.42 0.11
N LYS A 113 11.25 9.88 1.07
CA LYS A 113 12.10 9.03 1.93
C LYS A 113 11.28 8.07 2.77
N TYR A 114 10.12 8.49 3.26
CA TYR A 114 9.22 7.61 3.99
C TYR A 114 8.59 6.57 3.05
N GLY A 115 8.20 6.99 1.84
CA GLY A 115 7.59 6.11 0.84
C GLY A 115 8.50 4.96 0.42
N ILE A 116 9.78 5.24 0.15
CA ILE A 116 10.74 4.21 -0.29
C ILE A 116 11.03 3.15 0.79
N ILE A 117 10.77 3.41 2.07
CA ILE A 117 10.92 2.41 3.14
C ILE A 117 9.59 1.73 3.43
N ILE A 118 8.56 2.52 3.71
CA ILE A 118 7.30 2.03 4.27
C ILE A 118 6.51 1.24 3.22
N LEU A 119 6.52 1.65 1.94
CA LEU A 119 5.76 0.96 0.90
C LEU A 119 6.34 -0.42 0.55
N PRO A 120 7.67 -0.63 0.44
CA PRO A 120 8.22 -1.98 0.33
C PRO A 120 7.93 -2.86 1.55
N LEU A 121 7.96 -2.31 2.77
CA LEU A 121 7.55 -3.05 3.97
C LEU A 121 6.06 -3.44 3.91
N PHE A 122 5.21 -2.55 3.39
CA PHE A 122 3.80 -2.87 3.16
C PHE A 122 3.64 -4.00 2.13
N LEU A 123 4.36 -3.94 1.01
CA LEU A 123 4.38 -5.01 0.00
C LEU A 123 4.77 -6.35 0.61
N MET A 124 5.89 -6.39 1.32
CA MET A 124 6.41 -7.62 1.94
C MET A 124 5.44 -8.17 3.00
N THR A 125 4.79 -7.28 3.75
CA THR A 125 3.77 -7.67 4.73
C THR A 125 2.56 -8.30 4.05
N CYS A 126 2.02 -7.68 3.00
CA CYS A 126 0.91 -8.22 2.23
C CYS A 126 1.27 -9.54 1.51
N TRP A 127 2.49 -9.63 0.98
CA TRP A 127 3.02 -10.85 0.36
C TRP A 127 3.03 -12.00 1.36
N TRP A 128 3.61 -11.77 2.53
CA TRP A 128 3.63 -12.75 3.61
C TRP A 128 2.22 -13.15 4.07
N LEU A 129 1.35 -12.18 4.31
CA LEU A 129 -0.03 -12.40 4.78
C LEU A 129 -0.91 -13.15 3.78
N SER A 130 -0.57 -13.09 2.49
CA SER A 130 -1.21 -13.89 1.45
C SER A 130 -1.12 -15.38 1.74
N PHE A 131 0.03 -15.84 2.23
CA PHE A 131 0.24 -17.25 2.60
C PHE A 131 -0.30 -17.56 3.99
N GLN A 132 -0.20 -16.62 4.94
CA GLN A 132 -0.77 -16.78 6.29
C GLN A 132 -2.31 -16.91 6.27
N SER A 133 -2.97 -16.34 5.26
CA SER A 133 -4.43 -16.41 5.10
C SER A 133 -4.92 -17.77 4.56
N ILE A 134 -4.01 -18.69 4.24
CA ILE A 134 -4.28 -20.06 3.79
C ILE A 134 -3.90 -21.03 4.92
N SER A 135 -4.65 -22.12 5.10
CA SER A 135 -4.31 -23.12 6.10
C SER A 135 -2.99 -23.83 5.75
N ARG A 136 -2.22 -24.21 6.79
CA ARG A 136 -0.92 -24.88 6.61
C ARG A 136 -1.04 -26.15 5.77
N GLU A 137 -2.09 -26.94 5.98
CA GLU A 137 -2.33 -28.20 5.28
C GLU A 137 -2.63 -27.98 3.79
N ARG A 138 -3.28 -26.87 3.44
CA ARG A 138 -3.53 -26.51 2.03
C ARG A 138 -2.26 -25.99 1.37
N LEU A 139 -1.50 -25.16 2.07
CA LEU A 139 -0.23 -24.65 1.56
C LEU A 139 0.78 -25.79 1.35
N GLU A 140 0.88 -26.72 2.30
CA GLU A 140 1.72 -27.90 2.19
C GLU A 140 1.31 -28.80 1.02
N ARG A 141 0.01 -29.08 0.87
CA ARG A 141 -0.50 -29.81 -0.30
C ARG A 141 -0.17 -29.09 -1.61
N GLY A 142 -0.28 -27.77 -1.65
CA GLY A 142 0.07 -26.97 -2.83
C GLY A 142 1.56 -27.06 -3.16
N ILE A 143 2.44 -26.95 -2.16
CA ILE A 143 3.90 -27.08 -2.34
C ILE A 143 4.29 -28.50 -2.78
N ALA A 144 3.58 -29.53 -2.29
CA ALA A 144 3.83 -30.92 -2.64
C ALA A 144 3.56 -31.25 -4.12
N LEU A 145 2.82 -30.39 -4.84
CA LEU A 145 2.63 -30.52 -6.30
C LEU A 145 3.89 -30.19 -7.10
N PHE A 146 4.87 -29.51 -6.49
CA PHE A 146 6.11 -29.12 -7.16
C PHE A 146 7.23 -30.14 -6.93
N PRO A 147 8.23 -30.23 -7.83
CA PRO A 147 9.41 -31.06 -7.63
C PRO A 147 10.13 -30.75 -6.30
N LYS A 148 10.59 -31.80 -5.59
CA LYS A 148 11.28 -31.67 -4.29
C LYS A 148 12.49 -30.72 -4.30
N ARG A 149 13.14 -30.56 -5.46
CA ARG A 149 14.27 -29.62 -5.64
C ARG A 149 13.85 -28.15 -5.53
N LEU A 150 12.59 -27.82 -5.82
CA LEU A 150 12.05 -26.45 -5.72
C LEU A 150 11.47 -26.15 -4.33
N THR A 151 11.26 -27.16 -3.49
CA THR A 151 10.70 -26.98 -2.15
C THR A 151 11.47 -25.94 -1.30
N PRO A 152 12.81 -25.87 -1.29
CA PRO A 152 13.52 -24.83 -0.55
C PRO A 152 13.22 -23.41 -1.05
N LEU A 153 13.10 -23.23 -2.37
CA LEU A 153 12.75 -21.96 -2.98
C LEU A 153 11.31 -21.56 -2.65
N LEU A 154 10.37 -22.50 -2.73
CA LEU A 154 8.97 -22.26 -2.36
C LEU A 154 8.81 -21.96 -0.87
N ASP A 155 9.56 -22.64 0.00
CA ASP A 155 9.62 -22.33 1.43
C ASP A 155 10.09 -20.90 1.66
N PHE A 156 11.14 -20.47 0.95
CA PHE A 156 11.64 -19.10 1.03
C PHE A 156 10.61 -18.08 0.51
N MET A 157 10.02 -18.31 -0.67
CA MET A 157 9.02 -17.42 -1.28
C MET A 157 7.75 -17.30 -0.43
N THR A 158 7.35 -18.37 0.24
CA THR A 158 6.22 -18.38 1.17
C THR A 158 6.61 -17.95 2.59
N LEU A 159 7.87 -17.54 2.80
CA LEU A 159 8.42 -17.11 4.09
C LEU A 159 8.16 -18.13 5.21
N TRP A 160 8.33 -19.41 4.88
CA TRP A 160 8.12 -20.56 5.77
C TRP A 160 6.71 -20.65 6.38
N SER A 161 5.72 -20.02 5.74
CA SER A 161 4.32 -19.97 6.24
C SER A 161 3.66 -21.35 6.40
N ARG A 162 4.23 -22.42 5.81
CA ARG A 162 3.73 -23.79 6.06
C ARG A 162 4.10 -24.33 7.45
N ARG A 163 5.10 -23.75 8.12
CA ARG A 163 5.64 -24.26 9.40
C ARG A 163 5.03 -23.58 10.62
N TYR A 164 4.50 -22.36 10.46
CA TYR A 164 3.92 -21.56 11.53
C TYR A 164 2.74 -20.74 11.02
N SER A 165 1.89 -20.31 11.94
CA SER A 165 0.77 -19.42 11.66
C SER A 165 0.79 -18.27 12.66
N ILE A 166 0.74 -17.02 12.18
CA ILE A 166 0.67 -15.84 13.05
C ILE A 166 -0.61 -15.82 13.89
N PHE A 167 -1.64 -16.49 13.40
CA PHE A 167 -2.94 -16.58 14.02
C PHE A 167 -2.95 -17.51 15.24
N ASP A 168 -1.92 -18.35 15.38
CA ASP A 168 -1.69 -19.20 16.56
C ASP A 168 -1.09 -18.38 17.73
N HIS A 169 -0.64 -17.14 17.46
CA HIS A 169 0.02 -16.25 18.43
C HIS A 169 -0.76 -14.93 18.59
N PRO A 170 -1.66 -14.82 19.60
CA PRO A 170 -2.59 -13.70 19.71
C PRO A 170 -1.92 -12.32 19.77
N TRP A 171 -0.80 -12.19 20.48
CA TRP A 171 -0.05 -10.94 20.56
C TRP A 171 0.54 -10.53 19.22
N LEU A 172 1.22 -11.46 18.54
CA LEU A 172 1.81 -11.21 17.23
C LEU A 172 0.74 -10.85 16.19
N SER A 173 -0.39 -11.56 16.19
CA SER A 173 -1.54 -11.27 15.34
C SER A 173 -2.03 -9.82 15.53
N ARG A 174 -2.18 -9.34 16.78
CA ARG A 174 -2.58 -7.96 17.06
C ARG A 174 -1.57 -6.93 16.55
N VAL A 175 -0.28 -7.17 16.77
CA VAL A 175 0.78 -6.29 16.26
C VAL A 175 0.75 -6.21 14.73
N VAL A 176 0.64 -7.35 14.06
CA VAL A 176 0.58 -7.42 12.60
C VAL A 176 -0.68 -6.73 12.07
N VAL A 177 -1.84 -6.93 12.69
CA VAL A 177 -3.07 -6.21 12.34
C VAL A 177 -2.89 -4.70 12.52
N GLY A 178 -2.28 -4.26 13.61
CA GLY A 178 -1.94 -2.85 13.83
C GLY A 178 -1.04 -2.28 12.73
N LEU A 179 -0.01 -3.03 12.31
CA LEU A 179 0.87 -2.65 11.21
C LEU A 179 0.11 -2.56 9.88
N VAL A 180 -0.78 -3.51 9.59
CA VAL A 180 -1.61 -3.49 8.39
C VAL A 180 -2.54 -2.27 8.38
N ILE A 181 -3.11 -1.90 9.52
CA ILE A 181 -3.92 -0.68 9.65
C ILE A 181 -3.05 0.55 9.36
N PHE A 182 -1.87 0.64 9.98
CA PHE A 182 -0.92 1.72 9.73
C PHE A 182 -0.57 1.84 8.24
N PHE A 183 -0.18 0.73 7.60
CA PHE A 183 0.12 0.75 6.16
C PHE A 183 -1.10 1.10 5.31
N GLY A 184 -2.28 0.60 5.70
CA GLY A 184 -3.55 0.84 5.04
C GLY A 184 -3.94 2.31 4.98
N PHE A 185 -3.65 3.07 6.05
CA PHE A 185 -3.78 4.52 6.07
C PHE A 185 -2.61 5.23 5.43
N PHE A 186 -1.38 4.77 5.67
CA PHE A 186 -0.17 5.39 5.15
C PHE A 186 -0.17 5.45 3.62
N ALA A 187 -0.49 4.38 2.91
CA ALA A 187 -0.42 4.33 1.45
C ALA A 187 -1.26 5.43 0.74
N PRO A 188 -2.57 5.61 1.05
CA PRO A 188 -3.35 6.70 0.46
C PRO A 188 -2.96 8.08 1.01
N LEU A 189 -2.65 8.21 2.31
CA LEU A 189 -2.25 9.49 2.89
C LEU A 189 -0.91 9.97 2.34
N TYR A 190 0.06 9.09 2.15
CA TYR A 190 1.34 9.39 1.56
C TYR A 190 1.17 10.04 0.19
N SER A 191 0.28 9.51 -0.66
CA SER A 191 -0.04 10.11 -1.96
C SER A 191 -0.73 11.47 -1.83
N ALA A 192 -1.63 11.63 -0.84
CA ALA A 192 -2.30 12.90 -0.60
C ALA A 192 -1.31 13.98 -0.14
N VAL A 193 -0.43 13.66 0.82
CA VAL A 193 0.56 14.61 1.34
C VAL A 193 1.60 14.94 0.27
N PHE A 194 2.01 13.95 -0.54
CA PHE A 194 2.84 14.22 -1.72
C PHE A 194 2.18 15.24 -2.66
N LEU A 195 0.89 15.07 -2.96
CA LEU A 195 0.13 16.01 -3.79
C LEU A 195 -0.01 17.40 -3.14
N MET A 196 -0.10 17.49 -1.81
CA MET A 196 -0.22 18.75 -1.09
C MET A 196 1.08 19.56 -1.07
N TYR A 197 2.23 18.90 -0.90
CA TYR A 197 3.51 19.55 -0.62
C TYR A 197 4.46 19.64 -1.83
N GLU A 198 4.40 18.70 -2.78
CA GLU A 198 5.38 18.63 -3.88
C GLU A 198 4.87 19.27 -5.17
N HIS A 199 3.57 19.56 -5.23
CA HIS A 199 2.93 19.93 -6.49
C HIS A 199 2.67 21.43 -6.67
N GLY A 200 2.92 22.29 -5.68
CA GLY A 200 2.85 23.74 -5.87
C GLY A 200 1.46 24.32 -6.07
N ILE A 201 0.42 23.51 -6.27
CA ILE A 201 -0.93 23.96 -6.64
C ILE A 201 -1.72 24.32 -5.38
N PRO A 202 -2.13 25.60 -5.19
CA PRO A 202 -2.83 26.03 -3.98
C PRO A 202 -4.14 25.27 -3.70
N VAL A 203 -4.87 24.88 -4.76
CA VAL A 203 -6.12 24.09 -4.64
C VAL A 203 -5.88 22.70 -4.03
N TRP A 204 -4.67 22.15 -4.15
CA TRP A 204 -4.33 20.85 -3.61
C TRP A 204 -3.73 20.92 -2.21
N ASN A 205 -3.31 22.11 -1.75
CA ASN A 205 -2.82 22.31 -0.39
C ASN A 205 -3.99 22.45 0.60
N SER A 206 -4.70 21.35 0.85
CA SER A 206 -5.84 21.29 1.76
C SER A 206 -5.88 19.96 2.51
N PRO A 207 -6.17 19.97 3.84
CA PRO A 207 -6.37 18.73 4.59
C PRO A 207 -7.52 17.87 4.06
N ALA A 208 -8.43 18.45 3.26
CA ALA A 208 -9.47 17.70 2.57
C ALA A 208 -8.89 16.62 1.62
N GLN A 209 -7.69 16.81 1.06
CA GLN A 209 -7.05 15.81 0.20
C GLN A 209 -6.83 14.49 0.95
N ALA A 210 -6.33 14.54 2.18
CA ALA A 210 -6.15 13.36 3.01
C ALA A 210 -7.45 12.58 3.19
N LEU A 211 -8.56 13.28 3.48
CA LEU A 211 -9.88 12.67 3.65
C LEU A 211 -10.41 12.06 2.33
N ILE A 212 -10.26 12.78 1.22
CA ILE A 212 -10.68 12.30 -0.11
C ILE A 212 -9.89 11.04 -0.50
N PHE A 213 -8.57 11.03 -0.28
CA PHE A 213 -7.74 9.87 -0.59
C PHE A 213 -8.08 8.65 0.27
N ILE A 214 -8.35 8.83 1.57
CA ILE A 214 -8.81 7.73 2.42
C ILE A 214 -10.19 7.22 1.97
N ALA A 215 -11.16 8.12 1.76
CA ALA A 215 -12.51 7.74 1.37
C ALA A 215 -12.51 7.01 0.02
N THR A 216 -11.77 7.52 -0.96
CA THR A 216 -11.63 6.87 -2.27
C THR A 216 -10.85 5.56 -2.19
N ALA A 217 -9.82 5.46 -1.34
CA ALA A 217 -9.11 4.20 -1.09
C ALA A 217 -10.05 3.13 -0.52
N LEU A 218 -10.83 3.46 0.51
CA LEU A 218 -11.81 2.55 1.09
C LEU A 218 -12.89 2.13 0.08
N ALA A 219 -13.42 3.09 -0.69
CA ALA A 219 -14.41 2.79 -1.73
C ALA A 219 -13.85 1.84 -2.80
N LYS A 220 -12.62 2.08 -3.27
CA LYS A 220 -11.96 1.20 -4.25
C LYS A 220 -11.64 -0.17 -3.65
N GLY A 221 -11.14 -0.23 -2.42
CA GLY A 221 -10.91 -1.49 -1.71
C GLY A 221 -12.19 -2.29 -1.56
N ALA A 222 -13.30 -1.63 -1.23
CA ALA A 222 -14.62 -2.25 -1.10
C ALA A 222 -15.13 -2.75 -2.45
N ALA A 223 -14.94 -2.00 -3.53
CA ALA A 223 -15.27 -2.45 -4.88
C ALA A 223 -14.45 -3.70 -5.28
N ILE A 224 -13.16 -3.76 -4.95
CA ILE A 224 -12.33 -4.96 -5.17
C ILE A 224 -12.87 -6.14 -4.35
N PHE A 225 -13.21 -5.92 -3.08
CA PHE A 225 -13.72 -6.96 -2.20
C PHE A 225 -15.08 -7.50 -2.65
N MET A 226 -15.99 -6.63 -3.10
CA MET A 226 -17.37 -7.00 -3.45
C MET A 226 -17.55 -7.48 -4.89
N VAL A 227 -16.69 -7.05 -5.82
CA VAL A 227 -16.86 -7.34 -7.25
C VAL A 227 -15.71 -8.18 -7.79
N PHE A 228 -14.48 -7.69 -7.66
CA PHE A 228 -13.33 -8.31 -8.32
C PHE A 228 -12.90 -9.61 -7.66
N ALA A 229 -12.80 -9.66 -6.33
CA ALA A 229 -12.41 -10.89 -5.63
C ALA A 229 -13.41 -12.04 -5.83
N PRO A 230 -14.74 -11.83 -5.77
CA PRO A 230 -15.71 -12.86 -6.16
C PRO A 230 -15.60 -13.28 -7.62
N ALA A 231 -15.38 -12.34 -8.54
CA ALA A 231 -15.22 -12.65 -9.96
C ALA A 231 -13.96 -13.51 -10.21
N VAL A 232 -12.83 -13.14 -9.61
CA VAL A 232 -11.58 -13.92 -9.68
C VAL A 232 -11.79 -15.32 -9.07
N TYR A 233 -12.49 -15.41 -7.94
CA TYR A 233 -12.81 -16.70 -7.33
C TYR A 233 -13.67 -17.58 -8.25
N LEU A 234 -14.69 -17.00 -8.87
CA LEU A 234 -15.57 -17.69 -9.82
C LEU A 234 -14.78 -18.19 -11.04
N LEU A 235 -13.95 -17.33 -11.63
CA LEU A 235 -13.14 -17.70 -12.79
C LEU A 235 -12.10 -18.77 -12.46
N GLY A 236 -11.48 -18.70 -11.28
CA GLY A 236 -10.44 -19.63 -10.86
C GLY A 236 -10.97 -20.99 -10.38
N THR A 237 -12.21 -21.06 -9.89
CA THR A 237 -12.74 -22.29 -9.25
C THR A 237 -14.01 -22.83 -9.90
N GLY A 238 -14.66 -22.06 -10.78
CA GLY A 238 -16.00 -22.35 -11.31
C GLY A 238 -17.13 -22.20 -10.27
N LYS A 239 -16.83 -21.78 -9.04
CA LYS A 239 -17.81 -21.71 -7.94
C LYS A 239 -18.22 -20.28 -7.64
N ARG A 240 -19.52 -20.06 -7.42
CA ARG A 240 -20.00 -18.81 -6.84
C ARG A 240 -19.78 -18.82 -5.34
N ILE A 241 -19.56 -17.62 -4.81
CA ILE A 241 -19.48 -17.42 -3.38
C ILE A 241 -20.91 -17.33 -2.85
N GLU A 242 -21.32 -18.36 -2.12
CA GLU A 242 -22.56 -18.30 -1.35
C GLU A 242 -22.32 -17.44 -0.12
N LEU A 243 -22.91 -16.25 -0.10
CA LEU A 243 -23.04 -15.45 1.12
C LEU A 243 -23.97 -16.22 2.05
N ARG A 244 -23.41 -17.17 2.82
CA ARG A 244 -24.18 -17.88 3.83
C ARG A 244 -24.55 -16.85 4.88
N GLU A 245 -25.80 -16.37 4.86
CA GLU A 245 -26.39 -15.57 5.93
C GLU A 245 -26.25 -16.35 7.23
N ARG A 246 -25.22 -16.05 8.01
CA ARG A 246 -25.20 -16.45 9.41
C ARG A 246 -25.82 -15.31 10.19
N ARG A 247 -27.04 -15.54 10.67
CA ARG A 247 -27.70 -14.68 11.66
C ARG A 247 -26.71 -14.37 12.80
N PRO A 248 -26.64 -13.11 13.27
CA PRO A 248 -25.88 -12.78 14.46
C PRO A 248 -26.39 -13.64 15.63
N ARG A 249 -25.45 -14.19 16.40
CA ARG A 249 -25.73 -14.73 17.74
C ARG A 249 -25.71 -13.59 18.74
#